data_AF-A0A961VXJ5-F1
#
_entry.id   AF-A0A961VXJ5-F1
#
_cell.length_a   1.000
_cell.length_b   1.000
_cell.length_c   1.000
_cell.angle_alpha   90.00
_cell.angle_beta   90.00
_cell.angle_gamma   90.00
#
_symmetry.space_group_name_H-M   'P 1'
#
loop_
_entity.id
_entity.type
_entity.pdbx_description
1 polymer ?
#
loop_
_entity_poly.entity_id
_entity_poly.type
_entity_poly.pdbx_seq_one_letter_code
_entity_poly.pdbx_strand_id
1 'polypeptide(L)'
;MITIQTVMLVALGFLTAGFLVLLVMPFYRRRAERLAIAELKRTLPMSEAEIRAVTDRLRAEYAIRIHQLESRVDDAGHQAARQRIELNRRDGMISGLETEIAALRSTVEEHENARRVLEQTITDRLPKVEKRLEQARQMLDERDQEIERLSRSADTTARALDETRQINAQQRDELMRTNATLTTRAARNRDQLADTRFDGEVALRSEIEALRARAREQSEMITRLQGLLVRGGKSADGKANGEDAAASQGGGIVQEQEREIARLRGLLAERESSLKAAQSTAEAGKVGTKKSDEELRAAKLRQEELSAEVARLKASLAVYESAQKDEHAIKDSKVAMKARLGALEAEVATQTETIRSLRAEIAGANERLARQSAQYRDELRRLGAGTAPASAEPRTQPDQRPARRQSLAERMGAPRPVALKSIKSEPDAQSAQSFLKALTGREGDVQSQSAASKDAATAAQSTAAAESAAAVSGKEENPPQAGRRSGLLDRISSISKS
;
A
#
# COMPACT_ATOMS: atom_id res chain seq x y z
N MET A 1 134.36 26.20 -12.99
CA MET A 1 133.94 24.90 -13.54
C MET A 1 133.46 24.03 -12.39
N ILE A 2 132.15 23.85 -12.22
CA ILE A 2 131.62 22.93 -11.21
C ILE A 2 131.83 21.52 -11.78
N THR A 3 132.61 20.69 -11.09
CA THR A 3 132.84 19.30 -11.49
C THR A 3 131.60 18.46 -11.22
N ILE A 4 131.32 17.47 -12.08
CA ILE A 4 130.15 16.57 -11.98
C ILE A 4 130.10 15.86 -10.62
N GLN A 5 131.27 15.54 -10.05
CA GLN A 5 131.42 14.97 -8.70
C GLN A 5 130.78 15.85 -7.61
N THR A 6 130.97 17.16 -7.67
CA THR A 6 130.38 18.09 -6.69
C THR A 6 128.87 18.15 -6.82
N VAL A 7 128.34 18.08 -8.05
CA VAL A 7 126.89 18.03 -8.30
C VAL A 7 126.29 16.72 -7.77
N MET A 8 126.94 15.57 -7.98
CA MET A 8 126.47 14.27 -7.49
C MET A 8 126.48 14.19 -5.96
N LEU A 9 127.51 14.74 -5.29
CA LEU A 9 127.56 14.79 -3.83
C LEU A 9 126.48 15.69 -3.24
N VAL A 10 126.19 16.83 -3.86
CA VAL A 10 125.10 17.72 -3.45
C VAL A 10 123.73 17.05 -3.66
N ALA A 11 123.52 16.38 -4.80
CA ALA A 11 122.29 15.63 -5.07
C ALA A 11 122.09 14.48 -4.08
N LEU A 12 123.16 13.73 -3.75
CA LEU A 12 123.13 12.65 -2.76
C LEU A 12 122.85 13.20 -1.35
N GLY A 13 123.48 14.32 -0.97
CA GLY A 13 123.21 15.03 0.28
C GLY A 13 121.76 15.50 0.39
N PHE A 14 121.20 16.03 -0.71
CA PHE A 14 119.79 16.44 -0.76
C PHE A 14 118.83 15.25 -0.66
N LEU A 15 119.11 14.16 -1.37
CA LEU A 15 118.27 12.96 -1.35
C LEU A 15 118.27 12.29 0.04
N THR A 16 119.44 12.22 0.68
CA THR A 16 119.58 11.69 2.05
C THR A 16 118.90 12.57 3.08
N ALA A 17 119.01 13.90 2.97
CA ALA A 17 118.26 14.84 3.81
C ALA A 17 116.74 14.72 3.60
N GLY A 18 116.28 14.61 2.35
CA GLY A 18 114.87 14.40 2.03
C GLY A 18 114.34 13.08 2.60
N PHE A 19 115.13 12.01 2.53
CA PHE A 19 114.78 10.72 3.11
C PHE A 19 114.67 10.78 4.65
N LEU A 20 115.59 11.49 5.31
CA LEU A 20 115.52 11.74 6.76
C LEU A 20 114.26 12.53 7.15
N VAL A 21 113.89 13.56 6.38
CA VAL A 21 112.64 14.31 6.61
C VAL A 21 111.42 13.41 6.46
N LEU A 22 111.37 12.57 5.42
CA LEU A 22 110.28 11.62 5.19
C LEU A 22 110.15 10.59 6.33
N LEU A 23 111.28 10.19 6.91
CA LEU A 23 111.34 9.27 8.05
C LEU A 23 110.85 9.91 9.35
N VAL A 24 111.14 11.19 9.58
CA VAL A 24 110.72 11.93 10.78
C VAL A 24 109.29 12.49 10.67
N MET A 25 108.81 12.78 9.46
CA MET A 25 107.47 13.34 9.20
C MET A 25 106.32 12.57 9.87
N PRO A 26 106.21 11.23 9.81
CA PRO A 26 105.12 10.51 10.48
C PRO A 26 105.18 10.60 12.00
N PHE A 27 106.37 10.72 12.58
CA PHE A 27 106.56 10.93 14.02
C PHE A 27 106.08 12.31 14.45
N TYR A 28 106.41 13.33 13.67
CA TYR A 28 105.96 14.70 13.93
C TYR A 28 104.43 14.82 13.82
N ARG A 29 103.80 14.22 12.80
CA ARG A 29 102.33 14.22 12.64
C ARG A 29 101.61 13.57 13.83
N ARG A 30 102.05 12.38 14.25
CA ARG A 30 101.47 11.71 15.43
C ARG A 30 101.59 12.54 16.71
N ARG A 31 102.69 13.28 16.86
CA ARG A 31 102.90 14.15 18.02
C ARG A 31 102.03 15.41 17.94
N ALA A 32 101.92 16.02 16.77
CA ALA A 32 101.03 17.15 16.53
C ALA A 32 99.56 16.78 16.77
N GLU A 33 99.11 15.60 16.31
CA GLU A 33 97.76 15.10 16.57
C GLU A 33 97.50 14.89 18.06
N ARG A 34 98.45 14.31 18.80
CA ARG A 34 98.31 14.13 20.26
C ARG A 34 98.23 15.47 20.98
N LEU A 35 99.06 16.44 20.61
CA LEU A 35 99.05 17.78 21.19
C LEU A 35 97.74 18.50 20.86
N ALA A 36 97.30 18.44 19.60
CA ALA A 36 96.03 19.03 19.17
C ALA A 36 94.83 18.40 19.89
N ILE A 37 94.81 17.07 20.06
CA ILE A 37 93.77 16.37 20.84
C ILE A 37 93.85 16.74 22.33
N ALA A 38 95.06 16.88 22.89
CA ALA A 38 95.23 17.26 24.29
C ALA A 38 94.83 18.71 24.56
N GLU A 39 95.09 19.62 23.61
CA GLU A 39 94.67 21.01 23.66
C GLU A 39 93.15 21.14 23.44
N LEU A 40 92.59 20.40 22.49
CA LEU A 40 91.14 20.30 22.28
C LEU A 40 90.42 19.75 23.51
N LYS A 41 91.02 18.79 24.22
CA LYS A 41 90.52 18.27 25.51
C LYS A 41 90.65 19.26 26.67
N ARG A 42 91.57 20.24 26.59
CA ARG A 42 91.71 21.31 27.58
C ARG A 42 90.73 22.46 27.33
N THR A 43 90.39 22.72 26.07
CA THR A 43 89.48 23.80 25.68
C THR A 43 88.01 23.38 25.65
N LEU A 44 87.72 22.08 25.44
CA LEU A 44 86.37 21.53 25.60
C LEU A 44 86.07 21.26 27.08
N PRO A 45 85.04 21.89 27.66
CA PRO A 45 84.60 21.60 29.02
C PRO A 45 83.82 20.28 29.15
N MET A 46 83.78 19.43 28.11
CA MET A 46 82.98 18.20 28.08
C MET A 46 83.82 16.95 27.80
N SER A 47 83.58 15.91 28.60
CA SER A 47 84.23 14.60 28.49
C SER A 47 83.72 13.80 27.29
N GLU A 48 84.54 12.90 26.74
CA GLU A 48 84.13 12.00 25.65
C GLU A 48 82.91 11.15 26.01
N ALA A 49 82.78 10.79 27.30
CA ALA A 49 81.60 10.11 27.83
C ALA A 49 80.35 10.99 27.78
N GLU A 50 80.47 12.30 28.02
CA GLU A 50 79.36 13.25 27.92
C GLU A 50 78.93 13.46 26.47
N ILE A 51 79.88 13.51 25.52
CA ILE A 51 79.54 13.60 24.08
C ILE A 51 78.73 12.39 23.63
N ARG A 52 79.10 11.18 24.07
CA ARG A 52 78.33 9.96 23.78
C ARG A 52 76.95 9.99 24.46
N ALA A 53 76.88 10.43 25.71
CA ALA A 53 75.61 10.59 26.42
C ALA A 53 74.67 11.61 25.73
N VAL A 54 75.20 12.73 25.23
CA VAL A 54 74.43 13.72 24.46
C VAL A 54 73.94 13.13 23.13
N THR A 55 74.77 12.32 22.47
CA THR A 55 74.39 11.66 21.21
C THR A 55 73.27 10.64 21.43
N ASP A 56 73.38 9.82 22.48
CA ASP A 56 72.34 8.84 22.84
C ASP A 56 71.08 9.54 23.37
N ARG A 57 71.20 10.66 24.08
CA ARG A 57 70.08 11.53 24.43
C ARG A 57 69.37 12.06 23.19
N LEU A 58 70.11 12.56 22.19
CA LEU A 58 69.53 13.02 20.93
C LEU A 58 68.79 11.88 20.22
N ARG A 59 69.39 10.68 20.15
CA ARG A 59 68.73 9.49 19.59
C ARG A 59 67.44 9.15 20.32
N ALA A 60 67.45 9.19 21.65
CA ALA A 60 66.26 8.97 22.46
C ALA A 60 65.19 10.03 22.21
N GLU A 61 65.56 11.32 22.18
CA GLU A 61 64.62 12.41 21.89
C GLU A 61 64.00 12.27 20.49
N TYR A 62 64.79 11.91 19.47
CA TYR A 62 64.28 11.63 18.14
C TYR A 62 63.38 10.40 18.10
N ALA A 63 63.75 9.30 18.77
CA ALA A 63 62.93 8.10 18.85
C ALA A 63 61.57 8.39 19.52
N ILE A 64 61.57 9.17 20.60
CA ILE A 64 60.34 9.60 21.28
C ILE A 64 59.49 10.48 20.35
N ARG A 65 60.09 11.44 19.64
CA ARG A 65 59.35 12.29 18.70
C ARG A 65 58.76 11.50 17.54
N ILE A 66 59.51 10.56 16.98
CA ILE A 66 59.01 9.67 15.90
C ILE A 66 57.84 8.86 16.43
N HIS A 67 57.98 8.22 17.58
CA HIS A 67 56.90 7.44 18.17
C HIS A 67 55.65 8.29 18.49
N GLN A 68 55.83 9.51 19.00
CA GLN A 68 54.72 10.43 19.23
C GLN A 68 54.03 10.85 17.92
N LEU A 69 54.78 11.05 16.84
CA LEU A 69 54.21 11.36 15.53
C LEU A 69 53.48 10.16 14.94
N GLU A 70 54.06 8.96 15.02
CA GLU A 70 53.42 7.71 14.61
C GLU A 70 52.12 7.49 15.38
N SER A 71 52.14 7.61 16.71
CA SER A 71 50.94 7.50 17.54
C SER A 71 49.87 8.51 17.17
N ARG A 72 50.23 9.76 16.84
CA ARG A 72 49.26 10.78 16.39
C ARG A 72 48.68 10.45 15.02
N VAL A 73 49.48 9.88 14.12
CA VAL A 73 49.01 9.43 12.80
C VAL A 73 48.05 8.26 12.95
N ASP A 74 48.35 7.31 13.84
CA ASP A 74 47.48 6.18 14.15
C ASP A 74 46.17 6.64 14.79
N ASP A 75 46.23 7.55 15.77
CA ASP A 75 45.05 8.15 16.40
C ASP A 75 44.17 8.89 15.38
N ALA A 76 44.78 9.68 14.49
CA ALA A 76 44.08 10.36 13.41
C ALA A 76 43.46 9.34 12.42
N GLY A 77 44.16 8.25 12.13
CA GLY A 77 43.65 7.14 11.32
C GLY A 77 42.43 6.46 11.95
N HIS A 78 42.48 6.20 13.25
CA HIS A 78 41.35 5.65 14.01
C HIS A 78 40.16 6.61 14.06
N GLN A 79 40.39 7.92 14.24
CA GLN A 79 39.33 8.93 14.20
C GLN A 79 38.69 9.01 12.80
N ALA A 80 39.49 9.03 11.74
CA ALA A 80 39.00 9.03 10.36
C ALA A 80 38.18 7.77 10.05
N ALA A 81 38.62 6.59 10.52
CA ALA A 81 37.87 5.35 10.37
C ALA A 81 36.53 5.39 11.10
N ARG A 82 36.49 5.91 12.33
CA ARG A 82 35.24 6.09 13.10
C ARG A 82 34.28 7.05 12.39
N GLN A 83 34.80 8.18 11.90
CA GLN A 83 34.00 9.15 11.15
C GLN A 83 33.43 8.54 9.87
N ARG A 84 34.21 7.73 9.14
CA ARG A 84 33.70 7.00 7.96
C ARG A 84 32.58 6.03 8.31
N ILE A 85 32.69 5.30 9.42
CA ILE A 85 31.61 4.40 9.87
C ILE A 85 30.36 5.21 10.22
N GLU A 86 30.52 6.34 10.89
CA GLU A 86 29.39 7.21 11.25
C GLU A 86 28.72 7.82 10.01
N LEU A 87 29.50 8.25 9.01
CA LEU A 87 28.98 8.72 7.73
C LEU A 87 28.19 7.61 7.02
N ASN A 88 28.75 6.42 6.87
CA ASN A 88 28.03 5.29 6.26
C ASN A 88 26.73 4.96 7.01
N ARG A 89 26.74 5.06 8.35
CA ARG A 89 25.53 4.85 9.16
C ARG A 89 24.48 5.93 8.90
N ARG A 90 24.90 7.19 8.80
CA ARG A 90 24.01 8.32 8.47
C ARG A 90 23.49 8.21 7.05
N ASP A 91 24.31 7.82 6.09
CA ASP A 91 23.91 7.60 4.69
C ASP A 91 22.87 6.47 4.59
N GLY A 92 23.04 5.39 5.37
CA GLY A 92 22.04 4.34 5.50
C GLY A 92 20.71 4.85 6.09
N MET A 93 20.76 5.71 7.11
CA MET A 93 19.55 6.35 7.67
C MET A 93 18.89 7.29 6.67
N ILE A 94 19.67 8.09 5.94
CA ILE A 94 19.18 9.01 4.90
C ILE A 94 18.50 8.22 3.79
N SER A 95 19.12 7.14 3.29
CA SER A 95 18.51 6.28 2.28
C SER A 95 17.21 5.65 2.79
N GLY A 96 17.15 5.22 4.05
CA GLY A 96 15.91 4.74 4.67
C GLY A 96 14.82 5.83 4.69
N LEU A 97 15.15 7.04 5.14
CA LEU A 97 14.20 8.16 5.17
C LEU A 97 13.75 8.58 3.77
N GLU A 98 14.63 8.55 2.77
CA GLU A 98 14.29 8.83 1.38
C GLU A 98 13.29 7.81 0.83
N THR A 99 13.44 6.52 1.16
CA THR A 99 12.47 5.49 0.77
C THR A 99 11.11 5.67 1.47
N GLU A 100 11.11 6.07 2.73
CA GLU A 100 9.88 6.36 3.48
C GLU A 100 9.17 7.60 2.92
N ILE A 101 9.91 8.66 2.59
CA ILE A 101 9.37 9.85 1.92
C ILE A 101 8.79 9.47 0.54
N ALA A 102 9.47 8.63 -0.23
CA ALA A 102 8.97 8.17 -1.52
C ALA A 102 7.66 7.36 -1.38
N ALA A 103 7.60 6.47 -0.38
CA ALA A 103 6.39 5.71 -0.07
C ALA A 103 5.24 6.64 0.35
N LEU A 104 5.51 7.60 1.26
CA LEU A 104 4.52 8.59 1.69
C LEU A 104 4.00 9.43 0.51
N ARG A 105 4.88 9.85 -0.40
CA ARG A 105 4.46 10.56 -1.62
C ARG A 105 3.52 9.73 -2.49
N SER A 106 3.83 8.44 -2.71
CA SER A 106 2.92 7.52 -3.42
C SER A 106 1.55 7.46 -2.74
N THR A 107 1.52 7.31 -1.41
CA THR A 107 0.24 7.25 -0.69
C THR A 107 -0.56 8.55 -0.78
N VAL A 108 0.11 9.71 -0.78
CA VAL A 108 -0.54 11.01 -0.97
C VAL A 108 -1.10 11.11 -2.38
N GLU A 109 -0.35 10.70 -3.40
CA GLU A 109 -0.83 10.68 -4.80
C GLU A 109 -2.03 9.74 -4.97
N GLU A 110 -2.02 8.57 -4.33
CA GLU A 110 -3.16 7.65 -4.30
C GLU A 110 -4.38 8.29 -3.63
N HIS A 111 -4.22 8.97 -2.50
CA HIS A 111 -5.30 9.66 -1.82
C HIS A 111 -5.83 10.85 -2.62
N GLU A 112 -4.98 11.62 -3.28
CA GLU A 112 -5.38 12.70 -4.18
C GLU A 112 -6.17 12.15 -5.39
N ASN A 113 -5.72 11.05 -5.96
CA ASN A 113 -6.43 10.40 -7.07
C ASN A 113 -7.77 9.83 -6.62
N ALA A 114 -7.82 9.16 -5.47
CA ALA A 114 -9.08 8.68 -4.89
C ALA A 114 -10.05 9.84 -4.62
N ARG A 115 -9.54 10.96 -4.10
CA ARG A 115 -10.32 12.18 -3.89
C ARG A 115 -10.87 12.75 -5.20
N ARG A 116 -10.05 12.85 -6.25
CA ARG A 116 -10.51 13.31 -7.58
C ARG A 116 -11.62 12.42 -8.13
N VAL A 117 -11.49 11.10 -8.01
CA VAL A 117 -12.52 10.13 -8.46
C VAL A 117 -13.80 10.28 -7.65
N LEU A 118 -13.69 10.47 -6.33
CA LEU A 118 -14.84 10.74 -5.46
C LEU A 118 -15.53 12.06 -5.83
N GLU A 119 -14.77 13.13 -6.04
CA GLU A 119 -15.29 14.43 -6.47
C GLU A 119 -16.01 14.33 -7.82
N GLN A 120 -15.44 13.62 -8.80
CA GLN A 120 -16.11 13.34 -10.08
C GLN A 120 -17.38 12.52 -9.88
N THR A 121 -17.34 11.48 -9.05
CA THR A 121 -18.50 10.61 -8.78
C THR A 121 -19.62 11.39 -8.09
N ILE A 122 -19.29 12.27 -7.14
CA ILE A 122 -20.25 13.14 -6.47
C ILE A 122 -20.85 14.10 -7.49
N THR A 123 -20.02 14.76 -8.30
CA THR A 123 -20.46 15.69 -9.34
C THR A 123 -21.40 15.02 -10.35
N ASP A 124 -21.16 13.75 -10.70
CA ASP A 124 -22.00 12.99 -11.62
C ASP A 124 -23.28 12.44 -10.99
N ARG A 125 -23.25 12.04 -9.71
CA ARG A 125 -24.38 11.39 -9.04
C ARG A 125 -25.34 12.38 -8.41
N LEU A 126 -24.85 13.50 -7.88
CA LEU A 126 -25.68 14.53 -7.25
C LEU A 126 -26.84 15.00 -8.16
N PRO A 127 -26.61 15.42 -9.43
CA PRO A 127 -27.69 15.86 -10.29
C PRO A 127 -28.63 14.72 -10.68
N LYS A 128 -28.17 13.46 -10.72
CA LYS A 128 -29.03 12.30 -10.99
C LYS A 128 -29.95 12.01 -9.81
N VAL A 129 -29.47 12.18 -8.58
CA VAL A 129 -30.28 12.03 -7.37
C VAL A 129 -31.27 13.17 -7.26
N GLU A 130 -30.85 14.42 -7.51
CA GLU A 130 -31.74 15.58 -7.56
C GLU A 130 -32.86 15.40 -8.58
N LYS A 131 -32.55 14.98 -9.81
CA LYS A 131 -33.56 14.67 -10.84
C LYS A 131 -34.53 13.57 -10.42
N ARG A 132 -34.05 12.49 -9.79
CA ARG A 132 -34.94 11.42 -9.28
C ARG A 132 -35.82 11.92 -8.15
N LEU A 133 -35.32 12.81 -7.31
CA LEU A 133 -36.07 13.42 -6.22
C LEU A 133 -37.15 14.35 -6.78
N GLU A 134 -36.82 15.17 -7.77
CA GLU A 134 -37.79 15.99 -8.50
C GLU A 134 -38.86 15.14 -9.20
N GLN A 135 -38.47 14.06 -9.88
CA GLN A 135 -39.42 13.12 -10.49
C GLN A 135 -40.33 12.45 -9.46
N ALA A 136 -39.79 12.05 -8.31
CA ALA A 136 -40.58 11.47 -7.23
C ALA A 136 -41.56 12.48 -6.64
N ARG A 137 -41.14 13.75 -6.48
CA ARG A 137 -42.04 14.85 -6.06
C ARG A 137 -43.16 15.06 -7.08
N GLN A 138 -42.84 15.15 -8.37
CA GLN A 138 -43.85 15.29 -9.42
C GLN A 138 -44.86 14.13 -9.41
N MET A 139 -44.39 12.89 -9.25
CA MET A 139 -45.28 11.72 -9.16
C MET A 139 -46.18 11.76 -7.91
N LEU A 140 -45.66 12.26 -6.77
CA LEU A 140 -46.48 12.47 -5.58
C LEU A 140 -47.54 13.55 -5.81
N ASP A 141 -47.16 14.68 -6.42
CA ASP A 141 -48.09 15.76 -6.74
C ASP A 141 -49.21 15.27 -7.70
N GLU A 142 -48.86 14.44 -8.70
CA GLU A 142 -49.82 13.80 -9.60
C GLU A 142 -50.77 12.86 -8.84
N ARG A 143 -50.24 12.04 -7.93
CA ARG A 143 -51.04 11.12 -7.10
C ARG A 143 -51.95 11.87 -6.14
N ASP A 144 -51.49 12.96 -5.54
CA ASP A 144 -52.30 13.80 -4.67
C ASP A 144 -53.46 14.45 -5.45
N GLN A 145 -53.20 14.94 -6.67
CA GLN A 145 -54.26 15.44 -7.54
C GLN A 145 -55.25 14.33 -7.95
N GLU A 146 -54.77 13.11 -8.20
CA GLU A 146 -55.61 11.96 -8.52
C GLU A 146 -56.48 11.56 -7.32
N ILE A 147 -55.91 11.51 -6.12
CA ILE A 147 -56.63 11.26 -4.86
C ILE A 147 -57.68 12.35 -4.64
N GLU A 148 -57.34 13.63 -4.87
CA GLU A 148 -58.30 14.72 -4.73
C GLU A 148 -59.45 14.58 -5.75
N ARG A 149 -59.16 14.25 -7.01
CA ARG A 149 -60.20 13.98 -8.02
C ARG A 149 -61.08 12.79 -7.65
N LEU A 150 -60.49 11.69 -7.20
CA LEU A 150 -61.22 10.49 -6.77
C LEU A 150 -62.06 10.77 -5.52
N SER A 151 -61.54 11.54 -4.55
CA SER A 151 -62.29 11.94 -3.36
C SER A 151 -63.51 12.79 -3.72
N ARG A 152 -63.34 13.79 -4.61
CA ARG A 152 -64.46 14.60 -5.11
C ARG A 152 -65.49 13.75 -5.85
N SER A 153 -65.05 12.79 -6.66
CA SER A 153 -65.94 11.84 -7.36
C SER A 153 -66.64 10.89 -6.39
N ALA A 154 -65.98 10.46 -5.32
CA ALA A 154 -66.58 9.66 -4.27
C ALA A 154 -67.63 10.47 -3.50
N ASP A 155 -67.36 11.74 -3.19
CA ASP A 155 -68.30 12.63 -2.51
C ASP A 155 -69.55 12.91 -3.38
N THR A 156 -69.40 13.12 -4.68
CA THR A 156 -70.55 13.33 -5.58
C THR A 156 -71.38 12.07 -5.73
N THR A 157 -70.75 10.90 -5.87
CA THR A 157 -71.48 9.63 -5.92
C THR A 157 -72.16 9.30 -4.59
N ALA A 158 -71.53 9.60 -3.46
CA ALA A 158 -72.15 9.48 -2.14
C ALA A 158 -73.39 10.36 -2.01
N ARG A 159 -73.31 11.64 -2.42
CA ARG A 159 -74.47 12.56 -2.43
C ARG A 159 -75.59 12.07 -3.34
N ALA A 160 -75.27 11.58 -4.53
CA ALA A 160 -76.26 11.01 -5.45
C ALA A 160 -76.92 9.74 -4.87
N LEU A 161 -76.16 8.89 -4.18
CA LEU A 161 -76.72 7.73 -3.47
C LEU A 161 -77.62 8.14 -2.31
N ASP A 162 -77.27 9.18 -1.56
CA ASP A 162 -78.12 9.69 -0.48
C ASP A 162 -79.39 10.35 -1.01
N GLU A 163 -79.32 11.10 -2.12
CA GLU A 163 -80.49 11.65 -2.80
C GLU A 163 -81.40 10.52 -3.32
N THR A 164 -80.85 9.50 -3.99
CA THR A 164 -81.65 8.35 -4.43
C THR A 164 -82.23 7.56 -3.27
N ARG A 165 -81.53 7.44 -2.13
CA ARG A 165 -82.08 6.85 -0.91
C ARG A 165 -83.25 7.67 -0.37
N GLN A 166 -83.14 9.00 -0.36
CA GLN A 166 -84.24 9.89 0.04
C GLN A 166 -85.44 9.77 -0.89
N ILE A 167 -85.23 9.75 -2.22
CA ILE A 167 -86.30 9.54 -3.20
C ILE A 167 -86.95 8.17 -3.00
N ASN A 168 -86.16 7.10 -2.81
CA ASN A 168 -86.72 5.77 -2.56
C ASN A 168 -87.51 5.72 -1.24
N ALA A 169 -87.07 6.43 -0.20
CA ALA A 169 -87.82 6.55 1.05
C ALA A 169 -89.15 7.29 0.84
N GLN A 170 -89.13 8.44 0.14
CA GLN A 170 -90.32 9.20 -0.23
C GLN A 170 -91.29 8.35 -1.08
N GLN A 171 -90.77 7.64 -2.09
CA GLN A 171 -91.57 6.72 -2.91
C GLN A 171 -92.17 5.57 -2.08
N ARG A 172 -91.44 5.01 -1.11
CA ARG A 172 -92.00 4.00 -0.20
C ARG A 172 -93.11 4.58 0.66
N ASP A 173 -92.96 5.78 1.17
CA ASP A 173 -93.99 6.46 1.96
C ASP A 173 -95.23 6.78 1.10
N GLU A 174 -95.04 7.24 -0.13
CA GLU A 174 -96.11 7.43 -1.12
C GLU A 174 -96.77 6.10 -1.51
N LEU A 175 -96.01 5.02 -1.68
CA LEU A 175 -96.55 3.68 -1.91
C LEU A 175 -97.35 3.17 -0.72
N MET A 176 -96.88 3.40 0.51
CA MET A 176 -97.64 3.06 1.72
C MET A 176 -98.92 3.89 1.82
N ARG A 177 -98.86 5.19 1.48
CA ARG A 177 -100.03 6.09 1.48
C ARG A 177 -101.03 5.70 0.38
N THR A 178 -100.56 5.42 -0.83
CA THR A 178 -101.41 4.94 -1.93
C THR A 178 -101.99 3.57 -1.64
N ASN A 179 -101.22 2.63 -1.08
CA ASN A 179 -101.75 1.36 -0.59
C ASN A 179 -102.78 1.54 0.54
N ALA A 180 -102.55 2.45 1.50
CA ALA A 180 -103.53 2.78 2.53
C ALA A 180 -104.82 3.38 1.94
N THR A 181 -104.71 4.24 0.93
CA THR A 181 -105.88 4.77 0.22
C THR A 181 -106.57 3.72 -0.65
N LEU A 182 -105.84 2.80 -1.28
CA LEU A 182 -106.39 1.69 -2.05
C LEU A 182 -107.06 0.67 -1.13
N THR A 183 -106.49 0.34 0.02
CA THR A 183 -107.10 -0.56 1.00
C THR A 183 -108.35 0.06 1.63
N THR A 184 -108.33 1.35 1.97
CA THR A 184 -109.55 2.05 2.42
C THR A 184 -110.59 2.21 1.32
N ARG A 185 -110.18 2.47 0.07
CA ARG A 185 -111.10 2.43 -1.09
C ARG A 185 -111.60 1.03 -1.37
N ALA A 186 -110.79 -0.01 -1.24
CA ALA A 186 -111.18 -1.40 -1.41
C ALA A 186 -112.12 -1.87 -0.29
N ALA A 187 -111.93 -1.39 0.94
CA ALA A 187 -112.86 -1.60 2.04
C ALA A 187 -114.20 -0.88 1.78
N ARG A 188 -114.16 0.38 1.33
CA ARG A 188 -115.37 1.13 0.92
C ARG A 188 -116.04 0.50 -0.30
N ASN A 189 -115.27 0.02 -1.27
CA ASN A 189 -115.78 -0.65 -2.45
C ASN A 189 -116.34 -2.03 -2.08
N ARG A 190 -115.74 -2.74 -1.11
CA ARG A 190 -116.29 -3.98 -0.54
C ARG A 190 -117.63 -3.75 0.18
N ASP A 191 -117.82 -2.60 0.82
CA ASP A 191 -119.10 -2.19 1.40
C ASP A 191 -120.10 -1.66 0.34
N GLN A 192 -119.61 -1.19 -0.82
CA GLN A 192 -120.43 -0.83 -1.99
C GLN A 192 -120.72 -2.02 -2.93
N LEU A 193 -120.00 -3.14 -2.78
CA LEU A 193 -120.14 -4.42 -3.49
C LEU A 193 -121.38 -5.23 -3.04
N ALA A 194 -122.45 -4.54 -2.66
CA ALA A 194 -123.79 -5.11 -2.62
C ALA A 194 -124.54 -4.87 -3.94
N ASP A 195 -123.92 -4.23 -4.94
CA ASP A 195 -124.57 -3.82 -6.19
C ASP A 195 -123.74 -4.24 -7.44
N THR A 196 -123.96 -5.47 -7.92
CA THR A 196 -123.23 -6.15 -9.01
C THR A 196 -123.28 -5.47 -10.38
N ARG A 197 -124.03 -4.37 -10.52
CA ARG A 197 -124.20 -3.63 -11.78
C ARG A 197 -123.19 -2.50 -11.95
N PHE A 198 -122.74 -1.89 -10.85
CA PHE A 198 -121.72 -0.84 -10.90
C PHE A 198 -120.30 -1.39 -11.09
N ASP A 199 -120.05 -2.63 -10.65
CA ASP A 199 -118.75 -3.30 -10.80
C ASP A 199 -118.36 -3.58 -12.25
N GLY A 200 -119.33 -3.92 -13.11
CA GLY A 200 -119.06 -4.12 -14.53
C GLY A 200 -118.57 -2.85 -15.21
N GLU A 201 -119.16 -1.70 -14.89
CA GLU A 201 -118.77 -0.42 -15.50
C GLU A 201 -117.48 0.15 -14.91
N VAL A 202 -117.25 0.01 -13.59
CA VAL A 202 -116.02 0.49 -12.95
C VAL A 202 -114.83 -0.42 -13.28
N ALA A 203 -115.03 -1.74 -13.37
CA ALA A 203 -114.00 -2.67 -13.86
C ALA A 203 -113.62 -2.34 -15.31
N LEU A 204 -114.60 -2.15 -16.20
CA LEU A 204 -114.33 -1.77 -17.59
C LEU A 204 -113.66 -0.39 -17.71
N ARG A 205 -114.02 0.59 -16.87
CA ARG A 205 -113.32 1.90 -16.83
C ARG A 205 -111.90 1.79 -16.28
N SER A 206 -111.69 0.97 -15.25
CA SER A 206 -110.36 0.71 -14.70
C SER A 206 -109.48 -0.10 -15.65
N GLU A 207 -110.06 -1.01 -16.45
CA GLU A 207 -109.36 -1.72 -17.52
C GLU A 207 -109.00 -0.78 -18.67
N ILE A 208 -109.90 0.14 -19.05
CA ILE A 208 -109.59 1.16 -20.07
C ILE A 208 -108.51 2.13 -19.56
N GLU A 209 -108.53 2.51 -18.28
CA GLU A 209 -107.49 3.34 -17.67
C GLU A 209 -106.18 2.57 -17.49
N ALA A 210 -106.21 1.30 -17.11
CA ALA A 210 -105.04 0.43 -17.04
C ALA A 210 -104.44 0.20 -18.43
N LEU A 211 -105.25 0.02 -19.47
CA LEU A 211 -104.79 -0.09 -20.86
C LEU A 211 -104.20 1.23 -21.36
N ARG A 212 -104.75 2.38 -20.96
CA ARG A 212 -104.16 3.70 -21.26
C ARG A 212 -102.87 3.96 -20.49
N ALA A 213 -102.78 3.55 -19.24
CA ALA A 213 -101.56 3.62 -18.44
C ALA A 213 -100.47 2.72 -19.03
N ARG A 214 -100.82 1.49 -19.41
CA ARG A 214 -99.92 0.53 -20.07
C ARG A 214 -99.49 1.00 -21.46
N ALA A 215 -100.36 1.67 -22.22
CA ALA A 215 -99.99 2.30 -23.48
C ALA A 215 -99.04 3.51 -23.28
N ARG A 216 -99.23 4.29 -22.20
CA ARG A 216 -98.29 5.37 -21.82
C ARG A 216 -96.95 4.79 -21.38
N GLU A 217 -96.92 3.75 -20.55
CA GLU A 217 -95.70 3.05 -20.16
C GLU A 217 -94.99 2.39 -21.34
N GLN A 218 -95.74 1.81 -22.29
CA GLN A 218 -95.18 1.31 -23.54
C GLN A 218 -94.60 2.46 -24.39
N SER A 219 -95.26 3.61 -24.46
CA SER A 219 -94.72 4.78 -25.15
C SER A 219 -93.46 5.33 -24.46
N GLU A 220 -93.43 5.35 -23.13
CA GLU A 220 -92.23 5.73 -22.36
C GLU A 220 -91.12 4.70 -22.54
N MET A 221 -91.44 3.41 -22.55
CA MET A 221 -90.47 2.35 -22.80
C MET A 221 -89.94 2.42 -24.23
N ILE A 222 -90.77 2.73 -25.23
CA ILE A 222 -90.33 3.00 -26.60
C ILE A 222 -89.41 4.22 -26.63
N THR A 223 -89.74 5.33 -25.95
CA THR A 223 -88.83 6.51 -25.88
C THR A 223 -87.52 6.21 -25.13
N ARG A 224 -87.55 5.38 -24.07
CA ARG A 224 -86.35 4.93 -23.35
C ARG A 224 -85.51 3.98 -24.20
N LEU A 225 -86.13 3.05 -24.93
CA LEU A 225 -85.45 2.16 -25.86
C LEU A 225 -84.88 2.94 -27.05
N GLN A 226 -85.59 3.94 -27.55
CA GLN A 226 -85.10 4.83 -28.61
C GLN A 226 -83.96 5.74 -28.09
N GLY A 227 -84.04 6.20 -26.83
CA GLY A 227 -82.94 6.89 -26.15
C GLY A 227 -81.73 6.00 -25.88
N LEU A 228 -81.93 4.71 -25.55
CA LEU A 228 -80.89 3.72 -25.42
C LEU A 228 -80.33 3.25 -26.78
N LEU A 229 -81.10 3.28 -27.86
CA LEU A 229 -80.62 2.98 -29.21
C LEU A 229 -79.82 4.16 -29.78
N VAL A 230 -80.23 5.40 -29.50
CA VAL A 230 -79.45 6.61 -29.82
C VAL A 230 -78.19 6.73 -28.96
N ARG A 231 -78.23 6.28 -27.70
CA ARG A 231 -77.06 6.21 -26.81
C ARG A 231 -76.16 4.98 -27.07
N GLY A 232 -76.75 3.87 -27.54
CA GLY A 232 -76.08 2.63 -27.91
C GLY A 232 -75.51 2.66 -29.33
N GLY A 233 -76.06 3.47 -30.23
CA GLY A 233 -75.54 3.71 -31.58
C GLY A 233 -74.23 4.53 -31.63
N LYS A 234 -73.69 4.93 -30.47
CA LYS A 234 -72.40 5.64 -30.37
C LYS A 234 -71.35 4.88 -29.56
N SER A 235 -71.54 3.59 -29.31
CA SER A 235 -70.56 2.73 -28.64
C SER A 235 -70.71 1.29 -29.13
N ALA A 236 -70.45 1.06 -30.42
CA ALA A 236 -70.38 -0.26 -31.01
C ALA A 236 -69.32 -0.28 -32.13
N ASP A 237 -68.08 0.03 -31.75
CA ASP A 237 -66.91 -0.40 -32.51
C ASP A 237 -65.79 -0.69 -31.50
N GLY A 238 -65.69 -1.95 -31.09
CA GLY A 238 -64.79 -2.32 -30.00
C GLY A 238 -65.04 -3.70 -29.41
N LYS A 239 -64.56 -4.71 -30.14
CA LYS A 239 -64.11 -6.02 -29.62
C LYS A 239 -65.21 -6.99 -29.16
N ALA A 240 -65.64 -7.81 -30.12
CA ALA A 240 -65.94 -9.21 -29.87
C ALA A 240 -64.65 -9.95 -29.51
N ASN A 241 -64.61 -10.56 -28.33
CA ASN A 241 -63.99 -11.87 -28.12
C ASN A 241 -64.38 -12.41 -26.74
N GLY A 242 -65.15 -13.51 -26.76
CA GLY A 242 -65.03 -14.57 -25.77
C GLY A 242 -66.13 -14.63 -24.72
N GLU A 243 -67.29 -15.21 -25.07
CA GLU A 243 -68.12 -15.95 -24.12
C GLU A 243 -68.78 -17.14 -24.83
N ASP A 244 -68.21 -18.33 -24.61
CA ASP A 244 -68.93 -19.61 -24.69
C ASP A 244 -68.67 -20.33 -23.37
N ALA A 245 -69.55 -20.15 -22.39
CA ALA A 245 -69.60 -20.98 -21.19
C ALA A 245 -70.93 -20.83 -20.44
N ALA A 246 -71.91 -21.70 -20.76
CA ALA A 246 -72.94 -22.10 -19.80
C ALA A 246 -73.70 -23.37 -20.23
N ALA A 247 -73.09 -24.55 -20.05
CA ALA A 247 -73.80 -25.81 -19.79
C ALA A 247 -72.84 -26.97 -19.41
N SER A 248 -72.42 -27.04 -18.15
CA SER A 248 -72.08 -28.31 -17.45
C SER A 248 -71.78 -28.06 -15.96
N GLN A 249 -72.80 -27.64 -15.21
CA GLN A 249 -72.74 -27.54 -13.75
C GLN A 249 -72.70 -28.96 -13.16
N GLY A 250 -71.54 -29.34 -12.61
CA GLY A 250 -71.36 -30.59 -11.85
C GLY A 250 -69.91 -31.05 -11.75
N GLY A 251 -69.12 -30.91 -12.82
CA GLY A 251 -67.68 -31.26 -12.85
C GLY A 251 -66.72 -30.07 -12.75
N GLY A 252 -67.20 -28.86 -13.04
CA GLY A 252 -66.39 -27.63 -13.05
C GLY A 252 -65.95 -27.16 -11.68
N ILE A 253 -66.77 -27.35 -10.64
CA ILE A 253 -66.46 -26.86 -9.28
C ILE A 253 -65.22 -27.56 -8.71
N VAL A 254 -65.04 -28.85 -8.98
CA VAL A 254 -63.86 -29.60 -8.52
C VAL A 254 -62.61 -29.20 -9.31
N GLN A 255 -62.70 -29.01 -10.63
CA GLN A 255 -61.57 -28.54 -11.44
C GLN A 255 -61.19 -27.07 -11.18
N GLU A 256 -62.16 -26.21 -10.91
CA GLU A 256 -61.93 -24.83 -10.48
C GLU A 256 -61.31 -24.78 -9.09
N GLN A 257 -61.80 -25.60 -8.15
CA GLN A 257 -61.18 -25.76 -6.84
C GLN A 257 -59.76 -26.33 -6.95
N GLU A 258 -59.48 -27.30 -7.82
CA GLU A 258 -58.14 -27.84 -8.04
C GLU A 258 -57.18 -26.80 -8.66
N ARG A 259 -57.67 -26.00 -9.62
CA ARG A 259 -56.90 -24.89 -10.21
C ARG A 259 -56.64 -23.78 -9.20
N GLU A 260 -57.61 -23.49 -8.34
CA GLU A 260 -57.47 -22.48 -7.30
C GLU A 260 -56.55 -22.97 -6.18
N ILE A 261 -56.61 -24.25 -5.79
CA ILE A 261 -55.64 -24.87 -4.87
C ILE A 261 -54.23 -24.88 -5.48
N ALA A 262 -54.10 -25.13 -6.78
CA ALA A 262 -52.80 -25.06 -7.46
C ALA A 262 -52.24 -23.62 -7.50
N ARG A 263 -53.09 -22.62 -7.75
CA ARG A 263 -52.70 -21.19 -7.67
C ARG A 263 -52.32 -20.79 -6.25
N LEU A 264 -53.11 -21.18 -5.24
CA LEU A 264 -52.83 -20.89 -3.85
C LEU A 264 -51.52 -21.55 -3.38
N ARG A 265 -51.22 -22.76 -3.83
CA ARG A 265 -49.92 -23.41 -3.59
C ARG A 265 -48.77 -22.69 -4.29
N GLY A 266 -48.97 -22.18 -5.51
CA GLY A 266 -48.01 -21.34 -6.22
C GLY A 266 -47.73 -20.04 -5.47
N LEU A 267 -48.78 -19.33 -5.05
CA LEU A 267 -48.66 -18.11 -4.25
C LEU A 267 -48.00 -18.37 -2.89
N LEU A 268 -48.31 -19.50 -2.23
CA LEU A 268 -47.62 -19.89 -1.00
C LEU A 268 -46.13 -20.17 -1.23
N ALA A 269 -45.76 -20.85 -2.32
CA ALA A 269 -44.35 -21.07 -2.67
C ALA A 269 -43.61 -19.76 -3.01
N GLU A 270 -44.26 -18.82 -3.69
CA GLU A 270 -43.73 -17.47 -3.94
C GLU A 270 -43.58 -16.65 -2.65
N ARG A 271 -44.53 -16.78 -1.71
CA ARG A 271 -44.45 -16.13 -0.39
C ARG A 271 -43.40 -16.76 0.52
N GLU A 272 -43.23 -18.08 0.47
CA GLU A 272 -42.17 -18.77 1.20
C GLU A 272 -40.79 -18.46 0.65
N SER A 273 -40.63 -18.36 -0.68
CA SER A 273 -39.36 -17.96 -1.29
C SER A 273 -39.01 -16.49 -1.03
N SER A 274 -39.99 -15.58 -1.06
CA SER A 274 -39.78 -14.19 -0.67
C SER A 274 -39.51 -14.02 0.83
N LEU A 275 -40.12 -14.81 1.71
CA LEU A 275 -39.78 -14.86 3.14
C LEU A 275 -38.36 -15.40 3.36
N LYS A 276 -37.94 -16.45 2.65
CA LYS A 276 -36.57 -16.97 2.72
C LYS A 276 -35.55 -15.94 2.20
N ALA A 277 -35.88 -15.19 1.15
CA ALA A 277 -35.04 -14.10 0.66
C ALA A 277 -34.99 -12.90 1.64
N ALA A 278 -36.11 -12.57 2.28
CA ALA A 278 -36.15 -11.55 3.33
C ALA A 278 -35.39 -12.00 4.59
N GLN A 279 -35.46 -13.28 4.95
CA GLN A 279 -34.71 -13.85 6.06
C GLN A 279 -33.22 -13.90 5.78
N SER A 280 -32.79 -14.31 4.57
CA SER A 280 -31.37 -14.34 4.20
C SER A 280 -30.76 -12.94 4.12
N THR A 281 -31.52 -11.95 3.64
CA THR A 281 -31.09 -10.53 3.65
C THR A 281 -31.06 -9.95 5.07
N ALA A 282 -32.00 -10.32 5.94
CA ALA A 282 -32.00 -9.94 7.35
C ALA A 282 -30.85 -10.60 8.13
N GLU A 283 -30.52 -11.86 7.84
CA GLU A 283 -29.37 -12.56 8.42
C GLU A 283 -28.05 -11.99 7.91
N ALA A 284 -27.94 -11.67 6.62
CA ALA A 284 -26.79 -10.95 6.07
C ALA A 284 -26.62 -9.56 6.70
N GLY A 285 -27.72 -8.84 6.95
CA GLY A 285 -27.72 -7.57 7.68
C GLY A 285 -27.31 -7.71 9.15
N LYS A 286 -27.75 -8.78 9.83
CA LYS A 286 -27.32 -9.11 11.21
C LYS A 286 -25.85 -9.49 11.29
N VAL A 287 -25.31 -10.16 10.28
CA VAL A 287 -23.87 -10.48 10.20
C VAL A 287 -23.06 -9.22 9.90
N GLY A 288 -23.54 -8.35 9.01
CA GLY A 288 -22.91 -7.06 8.72
C GLY A 288 -22.86 -6.13 9.94
N THR A 289 -23.98 -6.00 10.67
CA THR A 289 -24.06 -5.19 11.89
C THR A 289 -23.17 -5.72 13.02
N LYS A 290 -23.07 -7.04 13.18
CA LYS A 290 -22.12 -7.65 14.13
C LYS A 290 -20.66 -7.36 13.79
N LYS A 291 -20.29 -7.43 12.50
CA LYS A 291 -18.93 -7.09 12.05
C LYS A 291 -18.62 -5.62 12.26
N SER A 292 -19.55 -4.72 11.93
CA SER A 292 -19.36 -3.28 12.21
C SER A 292 -19.29 -3.00 13.72
N ASP A 293 -20.06 -3.70 14.55
CA ASP A 293 -19.99 -3.56 16.01
C ASP A 293 -18.66 -4.08 16.59
N GLU A 294 -18.11 -5.16 16.03
CA GLU A 294 -16.79 -5.68 16.37
C GLU A 294 -15.68 -4.71 15.96
N GLU A 295 -15.76 -4.13 14.76
CA GLU A 295 -14.83 -3.10 14.29
C GLU A 295 -14.90 -1.83 15.15
N LEU A 296 -16.09 -1.39 15.55
CA LEU A 296 -16.28 -0.27 16.46
C LEU A 296 -15.71 -0.55 17.85
N ARG A 297 -15.86 -1.76 18.38
CA ARG A 297 -15.24 -2.16 19.66
C ARG A 297 -13.72 -2.20 19.55
N ALA A 298 -13.19 -2.75 18.46
CA ALA A 298 -11.74 -2.77 18.22
C ALA A 298 -11.16 -1.36 18.06
N ALA A 299 -11.86 -0.46 17.36
CA ALA A 299 -11.45 0.93 17.21
C ALA A 299 -11.46 1.69 18.55
N LYS A 300 -12.46 1.46 19.40
CA LYS A 300 -12.52 2.05 20.75
C LYS A 300 -11.38 1.58 21.65
N LEU A 301 -11.08 0.27 21.65
CA LEU A 301 -9.95 -0.26 22.41
C LEU A 301 -8.62 0.34 21.95
N ARG A 302 -8.41 0.50 20.64
CA ARG A 302 -7.23 1.20 20.11
C ARG A 302 -7.20 2.67 20.52
N GLN A 303 -8.34 3.36 20.54
CA GLN A 303 -8.40 4.74 21.00
C GLN A 303 -8.06 4.86 22.49
N GLU A 304 -8.54 3.95 23.32
CA GLU A 304 -8.20 3.86 24.74
C GLU A 304 -6.71 3.57 24.94
N GLU A 305 -6.15 2.62 24.19
CA GLU A 305 -4.73 2.28 24.22
C GLU A 305 -3.84 3.46 23.79
N LEU A 306 -4.16 4.11 22.67
CA LEU A 306 -3.46 5.32 22.21
C LEU A 306 -3.58 6.45 23.23
N SER A 307 -4.75 6.63 23.87
CA SER A 307 -4.92 7.65 24.90
C SER A 307 -4.10 7.36 26.16
N ALA A 308 -4.00 6.09 26.55
CA ALA A 308 -3.18 5.63 27.66
C ALA A 308 -1.68 5.78 27.34
N GLU A 309 -1.28 5.51 26.10
CA GLU A 309 0.09 5.71 25.63
C GLU A 309 0.44 7.21 25.59
N VAL A 310 -0.45 8.07 25.10
CA VAL A 310 -0.28 9.53 25.16
C VAL A 310 -0.19 10.01 26.61
N ALA A 311 -0.97 9.46 27.53
CA ALA A 311 -0.86 9.79 28.95
C ALA A 311 0.48 9.34 29.55
N ARG A 312 0.95 8.13 29.21
CA ARG A 312 2.28 7.63 29.60
C ARG A 312 3.42 8.48 29.03
N LEU A 313 3.33 8.87 27.77
CA LEU A 313 4.31 9.73 27.10
C LEU A 313 4.30 11.15 27.68
N LYS A 314 3.13 11.70 28.01
CA LYS A 314 3.03 12.99 28.72
C LYS A 314 3.63 12.91 30.12
N ALA A 315 3.40 11.81 30.85
CA ALA A 315 3.99 11.61 32.16
C ALA A 315 5.51 11.44 32.07
N SER A 316 6.03 10.70 31.08
CA SER A 316 7.48 10.57 30.88
C SER A 316 8.11 11.90 30.46
N LEU A 317 7.47 12.66 29.58
CA LEU A 317 7.92 14.00 29.20
C LEU A 317 7.92 14.95 30.40
N ALA A 318 6.88 14.94 31.24
CA ALA A 318 6.85 15.75 32.46
C ALA A 318 8.01 15.40 33.41
N VAL A 319 8.34 14.11 33.55
CA VAL A 319 9.50 13.65 34.33
C VAL A 319 10.82 14.11 33.70
N TYR A 320 10.95 14.06 32.37
CA TYR A 320 12.14 14.57 31.68
C TYR A 320 12.27 16.09 31.78
N GLU A 321 11.18 16.83 31.65
CA GLU A 321 11.17 18.29 31.80
C GLU A 321 11.49 18.73 33.23
N SER A 322 10.99 18.00 34.24
CA SER A 322 11.40 18.23 35.64
C SER A 322 12.87 17.87 35.86
N ALA A 323 13.35 16.78 35.24
CA ALA A 323 14.75 16.35 35.36
C ALA A 323 15.72 17.28 34.62
N GLN A 324 15.26 18.03 33.61
CA GLN A 324 16.05 19.01 32.88
C GLN A 324 16.13 20.36 33.61
N LYS A 325 15.12 20.69 34.43
CA LYS A 325 15.07 21.95 35.19
C LYS A 325 15.95 21.94 36.46
N ASP A 326 16.26 20.76 37.00
CA ASP A 326 17.06 20.64 38.22
C ASP A 326 18.50 20.14 37.94
N GLU A 327 19.51 20.95 38.24
CA GLU A 327 20.94 20.61 38.02
C GLU A 327 21.41 19.39 38.85
N HIS A 328 20.73 19.09 39.97
CA HIS A 328 20.91 17.86 40.74
C HIS A 328 20.22 16.64 40.11
N ALA A 329 19.12 16.83 39.37
CA ALA A 329 18.46 15.76 38.63
C ALA A 329 19.27 15.31 37.40
N ILE A 330 20.22 16.10 36.91
CA ILE A 330 21.20 15.64 35.89
C ILE A 330 22.15 14.58 36.48
N LYS A 331 22.50 14.69 37.77
CA LYS A 331 23.33 13.69 38.47
C LYS A 331 22.53 12.44 38.81
N ASP A 332 21.29 12.60 39.30
CA ASP A 332 20.39 11.47 39.59
C ASP A 332 19.92 10.78 38.31
N SER A 333 19.69 11.50 37.21
CA SER A 333 19.39 10.91 35.91
C SER A 333 20.60 10.18 35.32
N LYS A 334 21.84 10.65 35.54
CA LYS A 334 23.04 9.90 35.15
C LYS A 334 23.19 8.60 35.95
N VAL A 335 22.87 8.61 37.25
CA VAL A 335 22.84 7.40 38.09
C VAL A 335 21.70 6.48 37.66
N ALA A 336 20.50 7.00 37.39
CA ALA A 336 19.36 6.25 36.88
C ALA A 336 19.61 5.65 35.49
N MET A 337 20.30 6.39 34.60
CA MET A 337 20.70 5.89 33.28
C MET A 337 21.75 4.80 33.38
N LYS A 338 22.71 4.89 34.32
CA LYS A 338 23.65 3.79 34.60
C LYS A 338 22.95 2.56 35.17
N ALA A 339 21.97 2.74 36.05
CA ALA A 339 21.17 1.63 36.57
C ALA A 339 20.32 0.97 35.47
N ARG A 340 19.72 1.77 34.58
CA ARG A 340 18.99 1.26 33.40
C ARG A 340 19.91 0.55 32.41
N LEU A 341 21.12 1.05 32.18
CA LEU A 341 22.11 0.37 31.35
C LEU A 341 22.51 -0.97 31.96
N GLY A 342 22.77 -1.04 33.28
CA GLY A 342 23.05 -2.31 33.96
C GLY A 342 21.87 -3.28 33.93
N ALA A 343 20.64 -2.80 34.05
CA ALA A 343 19.44 -3.62 33.92
C ALA A 343 19.24 -4.14 32.49
N LEU A 344 19.47 -3.30 31.47
CA LEU A 344 19.43 -3.71 30.07
C LEU A 344 20.56 -4.68 29.72
N GLU A 345 21.76 -4.50 30.27
CA GLU A 345 22.86 -5.45 30.11
C GLU A 345 22.54 -6.81 30.74
N ALA A 346 21.91 -6.81 31.93
CA ALA A 346 21.44 -8.03 32.57
C ALA A 346 20.31 -8.71 31.75
N GLU A 347 19.36 -7.93 31.23
CA GLU A 347 18.30 -8.46 30.37
C GLU A 347 18.88 -9.05 29.08
N VAL A 348 19.81 -8.37 28.42
CA VAL A 348 20.50 -8.89 27.24
C VAL A 348 21.26 -10.17 27.59
N ALA A 349 21.92 -10.24 28.75
CA ALA A 349 22.57 -11.47 29.20
C ALA A 349 21.56 -12.62 29.33
N THR A 350 20.41 -12.41 29.97
CA THR A 350 19.35 -13.43 30.07
C THR A 350 18.79 -13.84 28.71
N GLN A 351 18.56 -12.88 27.80
CA GLN A 351 18.10 -13.17 26.44
C GLN A 351 19.15 -13.95 25.64
N THR A 352 20.45 -13.68 25.83
CA THR A 352 21.48 -14.47 25.17
C THR A 352 21.54 -15.90 25.70
N GLU A 353 21.25 -16.12 26.98
CA GLU A 353 21.18 -17.44 27.58
C GLU A 353 19.97 -18.23 27.07
N THR A 354 18.78 -17.60 26.98
CA THR A 354 17.60 -18.24 26.39
C THR A 354 17.78 -18.52 24.90
N ILE A 355 18.43 -17.64 24.14
CA ILE A 355 18.77 -17.92 22.74
C ILE A 355 19.73 -19.13 22.64
N ARG A 356 20.70 -19.25 23.55
CA ARG A 356 21.60 -20.41 23.58
C ARG A 356 20.85 -21.69 23.93
N SER A 357 19.93 -21.68 24.90
CA SER A 357 19.14 -22.85 25.25
C SER A 357 18.22 -23.27 24.10
N LEU A 358 17.50 -22.32 23.48
CA LEU A 358 16.64 -22.61 22.33
C LEU A 358 17.43 -23.13 21.13
N ARG A 359 18.64 -22.61 20.87
CA ARG A 359 19.52 -23.16 19.82
C ARG A 359 19.97 -24.58 20.13
N ALA A 360 20.27 -24.89 21.38
CA ALA A 360 20.60 -26.25 21.81
C ALA A 360 19.40 -27.19 21.68
N GLU A 361 18.20 -26.73 22.01
CA GLU A 361 16.95 -27.49 21.83
C GLU A 361 16.64 -27.75 20.36
N ILE A 362 16.78 -26.75 19.48
CA ILE A 362 16.62 -26.92 18.02
C ILE A 362 17.66 -27.90 17.48
N ALA A 363 18.92 -27.81 17.92
CA ALA A 363 19.94 -28.77 17.53
C ALA A 363 19.61 -30.20 17.99
N GLY A 364 19.12 -30.35 19.23
CA GLY A 364 18.66 -31.63 19.76
C GLY A 364 17.43 -32.18 19.03
N ALA A 365 16.47 -31.33 18.66
CA ALA A 365 15.30 -31.72 17.87
C ALA A 365 15.70 -32.16 16.46
N ASN A 366 16.62 -31.44 15.81
CA ASN A 366 17.18 -31.82 14.52
C ASN A 366 17.91 -33.15 14.58
N GLU A 367 18.65 -33.42 15.65
CA GLU A 367 19.30 -34.72 15.84
C GLU A 367 18.27 -35.85 16.01
N ARG A 368 17.20 -35.63 16.77
CA ARG A 368 16.10 -36.61 16.91
C ARG A 368 15.42 -36.87 15.57
N LEU A 369 15.11 -35.83 14.79
CA LEU A 369 14.54 -35.96 13.45
C LEU A 369 15.51 -36.69 12.50
N ALA A 370 16.81 -36.40 12.56
CA ALA A 370 17.81 -37.09 11.77
C ALA A 370 17.86 -38.59 12.12
N ARG A 371 17.83 -38.93 13.42
CA ARG A 371 17.77 -40.32 13.89
C ARG A 371 16.47 -41.02 13.46
N GLN A 372 15.32 -40.37 13.58
CA GLN A 372 14.05 -40.90 13.09
C GLN A 372 14.08 -41.12 11.57
N SER A 373 14.61 -40.16 10.80
CA SER A 373 14.74 -40.31 9.35
C SER A 373 15.69 -41.44 8.95
N ALA A 374 16.75 -41.68 9.73
CA ALA A 374 17.66 -42.81 9.52
C ALA A 374 16.95 -44.14 9.84
N GLN A 375 16.21 -44.21 10.95
CA GLN A 375 15.39 -45.36 11.30
C GLN A 375 14.35 -45.65 10.22
N TYR A 376 13.60 -44.64 9.76
CA TYR A 376 12.66 -44.80 8.64
C TYR A 376 13.34 -45.26 7.36
N ARG A 377 14.55 -44.75 7.04
CA ARG A 377 15.30 -45.22 5.87
C ARG A 377 15.76 -46.66 6.02
N ASP A 378 16.16 -47.08 7.21
CA ASP A 378 16.58 -48.46 7.47
C ASP A 378 15.38 -49.42 7.50
N GLU A 379 14.22 -48.99 7.99
CA GLU A 379 12.95 -49.71 7.84
C GLU A 379 12.52 -49.79 6.38
N LEU A 380 12.61 -48.70 5.61
CA LEU A 380 12.33 -48.70 4.17
C LEU A 380 13.31 -49.60 3.40
N ARG A 381 14.59 -49.66 3.79
CA ARG A 381 15.54 -50.62 3.21
C ARG A 381 15.19 -52.05 3.61
N ARG A 382 14.77 -52.28 4.85
CA ARG A 382 14.36 -53.60 5.34
C ARG A 382 13.08 -54.10 4.66
N LEU A 383 12.13 -53.20 4.38
CA LEU A 383 10.89 -53.50 3.67
C LEU A 383 11.09 -53.55 2.14
N GLY A 384 11.93 -52.68 1.59
CA GLY A 384 12.32 -52.65 0.17
C GLY A 384 13.23 -53.80 -0.25
N ALA A 385 13.91 -54.47 0.69
CA ALA A 385 14.60 -55.73 0.45
C ALA A 385 13.64 -56.89 0.09
N GLY A 386 12.32 -56.69 0.23
CA GLY A 386 11.30 -57.66 -0.16
C GLY A 386 10.82 -57.57 -1.62
N THR A 387 11.16 -56.52 -2.38
CA THR A 387 10.61 -56.33 -3.74
C THR A 387 11.57 -55.64 -4.71
N ALA A 388 12.64 -56.34 -5.14
CA ALA A 388 13.18 -56.38 -6.52
C ALA A 388 14.57 -57.07 -6.58
N PRO A 389 14.90 -57.79 -7.66
CA PRO A 389 15.96 -58.79 -7.68
C PRO A 389 17.37 -58.24 -8.01
N ALA A 390 18.34 -59.11 -7.77
CA ALA A 390 19.79 -58.97 -7.90
C ALA A 390 20.31 -58.31 -9.19
N SER A 391 21.34 -57.47 -9.05
CA SER A 391 22.62 -57.58 -9.77
C SER A 391 23.58 -56.44 -9.40
N ALA A 392 24.59 -56.74 -8.57
CA ALA A 392 25.95 -56.18 -8.65
C ALA A 392 26.80 -56.74 -7.50
N GLU A 393 27.79 -57.55 -7.86
CA GLU A 393 28.80 -58.12 -6.95
C GLU A 393 29.68 -57.03 -6.30
N PRO A 394 30.12 -57.21 -5.03
CA PRO A 394 31.05 -56.31 -4.38
C PRO A 394 32.50 -56.75 -4.59
N ARG A 395 33.34 -55.85 -5.11
CA ARG A 395 34.80 -56.00 -5.07
C ARG A 395 35.33 -55.66 -3.68
N THR A 396 35.98 -56.63 -3.07
CA THR A 396 36.70 -56.54 -1.80
C THR A 396 38.12 -56.00 -2.01
N GLN A 397 38.54 -54.99 -1.23
CA GLN A 397 39.93 -54.76 -0.78
C GLN A 397 39.98 -53.60 0.26
N PRO A 398 41.02 -53.47 1.11
CA PRO A 398 40.87 -53.69 2.55
C PRO A 398 41.11 -52.45 3.42
N ASP A 399 40.71 -52.57 4.69
CA ASP A 399 41.14 -51.83 5.89
C ASP A 399 41.52 -50.34 5.76
N GLN A 400 40.52 -49.47 5.96
CA GLN A 400 40.72 -48.20 6.65
C GLN A 400 39.67 -48.07 7.75
N ARG A 401 40.12 -48.24 9.00
CA ARG A 401 39.33 -47.90 10.19
C ARG A 401 38.76 -46.49 10.00
N PRO A 402 37.45 -46.26 10.18
CA PRO A 402 36.92 -44.91 10.08
C PRO A 402 37.53 -44.10 11.23
N ALA A 403 38.43 -43.19 10.90
CA ALA A 403 38.84 -42.14 11.83
C ALA A 403 37.55 -41.48 12.33
N ARG A 404 37.27 -41.62 13.63
CA ARG A 404 36.22 -40.87 14.31
C ARG A 404 36.40 -39.41 13.90
N ARG A 405 35.49 -38.90 13.07
CA ARG A 405 35.45 -37.48 12.76
C ARG A 405 35.15 -36.79 14.08
N GLN A 406 36.15 -36.13 14.64
CA GLN A 406 36.01 -35.29 15.82
C GLN A 406 34.83 -34.36 15.62
N SER A 407 33.97 -34.28 16.63
CA SER A 407 32.74 -33.50 16.57
C SER A 407 33.05 -32.02 16.38
N LEU A 408 32.12 -31.27 15.78
CA LEU A 408 32.32 -29.84 15.49
C LEU A 408 32.54 -29.01 16.77
N ALA A 409 32.03 -29.50 17.91
CA ALA A 409 32.28 -28.94 19.24
C ALA A 409 33.75 -29.06 19.67
N GLU A 410 34.43 -30.15 19.29
CA GLU A 410 35.84 -30.40 19.62
C GLU A 410 36.80 -29.55 18.77
N ARG A 411 36.40 -29.20 17.54
CA ARG A 411 37.16 -28.27 16.67
C ARG A 411 37.04 -26.80 17.07
N MET A 412 35.95 -26.42 17.72
CA MET A 412 35.72 -25.03 18.14
C MET A 412 36.48 -24.65 19.42
N GLY A 413 37.06 -25.63 20.14
CA GLY A 413 37.80 -25.42 21.39
C GLY A 413 39.34 -25.51 21.29
N ALA A 414 39.91 -25.92 20.16
CA ALA A 414 41.36 -26.04 20.00
C ALA A 414 42.01 -24.71 19.56
N PRO A 415 43.17 -24.30 20.13
CA PRO A 415 43.87 -23.10 19.68
C PRO A 415 44.43 -23.31 18.25
N ARG A 416 44.17 -22.34 17.36
CA ARG A 416 44.58 -22.35 15.95
C ARG A 416 46.11 -22.54 15.80
N PRO A 417 46.60 -23.54 15.05
CA PRO A 417 48.00 -23.55 14.62
C PRO A 417 48.21 -22.53 13.49
N VAL A 418 49.26 -21.72 13.63
CA VAL A 418 49.71 -20.74 12.64
C VAL A 418 50.38 -21.49 11.49
N ALA A 419 49.82 -21.44 10.29
CA ALA A 419 50.40 -22.05 9.10
C ALA A 419 51.40 -21.09 8.44
N LEU A 420 52.65 -21.53 8.37
CA LEU A 420 53.75 -20.91 7.63
C LEU A 420 53.54 -21.00 6.12
N LYS A 421 54.01 -19.94 5.45
CA LYS A 421 53.97 -19.65 4.01
C LYS A 421 54.83 -20.64 3.20
N SER A 422 54.32 -21.18 2.10
CA SER A 422 55.15 -21.76 1.01
C SER A 422 54.76 -21.16 -0.33
N ILE A 423 55.80 -20.81 -1.09
CA ILE A 423 55.81 -20.09 -2.38
C ILE A 423 55.86 -21.07 -3.55
N LYS A 424 55.34 -20.64 -4.72
CA LYS A 424 55.41 -21.15 -6.13
C LYS A 424 54.06 -21.70 -6.64
N SER A 425 53.55 -21.41 -7.83
CA SER A 425 53.94 -20.58 -8.99
C SER A 425 52.74 -20.54 -9.96
N GLU A 426 52.42 -19.39 -10.55
CA GLU A 426 51.49 -19.18 -11.68
C GLU A 426 52.07 -19.68 -13.03
N PRO A 427 51.43 -19.53 -14.24
CA PRO A 427 50.04 -19.13 -14.61
C PRO A 427 49.39 -20.02 -15.72
N ASP A 428 48.13 -19.75 -16.11
CA ASP A 428 47.71 -19.53 -17.52
C ASP A 428 46.17 -19.56 -17.72
N ALA A 429 45.52 -18.38 -17.61
CA ALA A 429 44.09 -18.20 -17.87
C ALA A 429 43.78 -17.55 -19.24
N GLN A 430 44.77 -17.49 -20.15
CA GLN A 430 44.59 -16.97 -21.52
C GLN A 430 44.08 -18.04 -22.50
N SER A 431 44.17 -19.33 -22.14
CA SER A 431 43.71 -20.45 -22.97
C SER A 431 42.19 -20.69 -22.92
N ALA A 432 41.49 -20.20 -21.89
CA ALA A 432 40.03 -20.33 -21.79
C ALA A 432 39.26 -19.29 -22.63
N GLN A 433 39.87 -18.13 -22.91
CA GLN A 433 39.22 -17.06 -23.67
C GLN A 433 39.32 -17.28 -25.19
N SER A 434 40.35 -17.98 -25.68
CA SER A 434 40.48 -18.37 -27.08
C SER A 434 39.48 -19.46 -27.49
N PHE A 435 39.06 -20.30 -26.55
CA PHE A 435 38.07 -21.35 -26.80
C PHE A 435 36.64 -20.79 -26.95
N LEU A 436 36.30 -19.73 -26.20
CA LEU A 436 34.99 -19.06 -26.32
C LEU A 436 34.87 -18.19 -27.58
N LYS A 437 36.00 -17.67 -28.10
CA LYS A 437 36.03 -16.90 -29.36
C LYS A 437 35.94 -17.77 -30.62
N ALA A 438 36.17 -19.08 -30.49
CA ALA A 438 36.05 -20.06 -31.57
C ALA A 438 34.62 -20.64 -31.74
N LEU A 439 33.69 -20.35 -30.82
CA LEU A 439 32.29 -20.81 -30.91
C LEU A 439 31.34 -19.80 -31.60
N THR A 440 31.81 -18.60 -31.93
CA THR A 440 30.97 -17.55 -32.53
C THR A 440 31.65 -16.94 -33.76
N GLY A 441 31.60 -17.64 -34.90
CA GLY A 441 31.95 -17.03 -36.19
C GLY A 441 32.12 -17.98 -37.37
N ARG A 442 31.09 -18.11 -38.22
CA ARG A 442 31.14 -18.38 -39.68
C ARG A 442 29.71 -18.24 -40.24
N GLU A 443 29.32 -17.07 -40.75
CA GLU A 443 29.33 -16.63 -42.18
C GLU A 443 28.30 -17.33 -43.09
N GLY A 444 27.51 -16.51 -43.81
CA GLY A 444 26.61 -16.94 -44.89
C GLY A 444 25.66 -15.83 -45.36
N ASP A 445 26.20 -14.89 -46.13
CA ASP A 445 25.54 -13.82 -46.88
C ASP A 445 24.53 -14.33 -47.94
N VAL A 446 23.64 -13.45 -48.44
CA VAL A 446 23.22 -13.27 -49.87
C VAL A 446 22.05 -12.26 -49.99
N GLN A 447 22.37 -11.06 -50.51
CA GLN A 447 21.76 -10.30 -51.64
C GLN A 447 20.24 -9.95 -51.66
N SER A 448 19.73 -8.87 -52.28
CA SER A 448 20.22 -7.61 -52.90
C SER A 448 19.01 -6.88 -53.55
N GLN A 449 19.22 -5.62 -53.98
CA GLN A 449 18.55 -4.78 -55.03
C GLN A 449 17.87 -3.49 -54.52
N SER A 450 18.46 -2.29 -54.73
CA SER A 450 18.47 -1.38 -55.91
C SER A 450 17.19 -0.51 -55.99
N ALA A 451 17.18 0.82 -56.19
CA ALA A 451 17.95 1.70 -57.06
C ALA A 451 17.96 3.17 -56.51
N ALA A 452 19.07 3.93 -56.59
CA ALA A 452 19.38 5.03 -57.55
C ALA A 452 18.37 6.22 -57.55
N SER A 453 18.71 7.52 -57.60
CA SER A 453 19.96 8.29 -57.61
C SER A 453 19.62 9.79 -57.63
N LYS A 454 20.44 10.61 -56.97
CA LYS A 454 20.98 11.92 -57.40
C LYS A 454 20.12 13.21 -57.50
N ASP A 455 20.82 14.25 -57.05
CA ASP A 455 20.92 15.65 -57.52
C ASP A 455 20.13 16.78 -56.85
N ALA A 456 20.91 17.85 -56.67
CA ALA A 456 20.65 19.10 -55.98
C ALA A 456 19.96 20.13 -56.89
N ALA A 457 19.20 21.06 -56.29
CA ALA A 457 19.19 22.49 -56.63
C ALA A 457 18.17 23.27 -55.76
N THR A 458 18.69 24.25 -55.03
CA THR A 458 18.23 25.64 -54.96
C THR A 458 16.81 25.99 -55.42
N ALA A 459 16.04 26.65 -54.55
CA ALA A 459 15.64 28.07 -54.67
C ALA A 459 14.38 28.37 -53.84
N ALA A 460 14.44 29.37 -52.98
CA ALA A 460 13.58 30.55 -53.01
C ALA A 460 13.69 31.35 -51.71
N GLN A 461 14.45 32.43 -51.78
CA GLN A 461 14.31 33.59 -50.92
C GLN A 461 13.03 34.35 -51.27
N SER A 462 12.42 34.95 -50.26
CA SER A 462 11.82 36.30 -50.23
C SER A 462 10.94 36.35 -48.97
N THR A 463 10.88 37.37 -48.14
CA THR A 463 11.40 38.75 -48.08
C THR A 463 11.07 39.22 -46.65
N ALA A 464 11.98 39.89 -45.93
CA ALA A 464 11.93 41.33 -45.59
C ALA A 464 10.60 41.78 -44.94
N ALA A 465 10.53 42.53 -43.84
CA ALA A 465 11.42 43.51 -43.21
C ALA A 465 10.99 43.68 -41.72
N ALA A 466 11.90 43.97 -40.77
CA ALA A 466 12.22 45.29 -40.19
C ALA A 466 11.00 45.97 -39.51
N GLU A 467 11.00 46.48 -38.28
CA GLU A 467 11.89 47.36 -37.50
C GLU A 467 11.54 47.18 -36.00
N SER A 468 12.44 47.09 -35.01
CA SER A 468 13.38 48.07 -34.40
C SER A 468 12.74 49.07 -33.40
N ALA A 469 13.27 49.08 -32.15
CA ALA A 469 13.44 50.19 -31.18
C ALA A 469 13.43 49.61 -29.74
N ALA A 470 14.52 49.45 -28.98
CA ALA A 470 15.57 50.35 -28.48
C ALA A 470 15.22 51.13 -27.18
N ALA A 471 15.77 50.61 -26.06
CA ALA A 471 16.46 51.25 -24.91
C ALA A 471 15.96 52.57 -24.24
N VAL A 472 16.03 52.62 -22.89
CA VAL A 472 16.97 53.46 -22.06
C VAL A 472 16.50 53.66 -20.59
N SER A 473 17.43 53.42 -19.64
CA SER A 473 17.73 54.07 -18.32
C SER A 473 16.81 54.04 -17.07
N GLY A 474 17.46 53.76 -15.91
CA GLY A 474 17.18 54.36 -14.58
C GLY A 474 17.13 53.35 -13.40
N LYS A 475 18.20 53.05 -12.65
CA LYS A 475 18.77 53.70 -11.42
C LYS A 475 18.20 53.21 -10.06
N GLU A 476 19.11 52.93 -9.10
CA GLU A 476 18.96 52.77 -7.62
C GLU A 476 18.43 51.40 -7.12
N GLU A 477 18.92 50.72 -6.06
CA GLU A 477 19.87 50.94 -4.96
C GLU A 477 20.30 49.56 -4.38
N ASN A 478 21.49 49.48 -3.76
CA ASN A 478 22.00 48.32 -2.98
C ASN A 478 21.68 48.57 -1.47
N PRO A 479 21.63 47.59 -0.53
CA PRO A 479 22.85 46.96 -0.01
C PRO A 479 22.61 45.52 0.60
N PRO A 480 23.49 44.94 1.47
CA PRO A 480 24.44 43.89 1.08
C PRO A 480 24.25 42.56 1.85
N GLN A 481 24.66 41.41 1.29
CA GLN A 481 24.91 40.22 2.12
C GLN A 481 25.93 39.24 1.54
N ALA A 482 27.06 39.17 2.25
CA ALA A 482 27.93 38.03 2.53
C ALA A 482 28.44 37.13 1.37
N GLY A 483 29.74 37.28 1.09
CA GLY A 483 30.49 36.53 0.10
C GLY A 483 30.51 35.01 0.31
N ARG A 484 30.21 34.29 -0.77
CA ARG A 484 30.53 32.88 -0.93
C ARG A 484 31.92 32.76 -1.54
N ARG A 485 32.75 31.94 -0.89
CA ARG A 485 34.15 31.66 -1.24
C ARG A 485 34.20 31.04 -2.64
N SER A 486 34.94 31.68 -3.56
CA SER A 486 35.24 31.14 -4.88
C SER A 486 36.09 29.87 -4.76
N GLY A 487 35.69 28.84 -5.50
CA GLY A 487 36.29 27.51 -5.47
C GLY A 487 37.71 27.49 -6.05
N LEU A 488 38.48 26.50 -5.61
CA LEU A 488 39.88 26.22 -5.98
C LEU A 488 40.18 26.25 -7.50
N LEU A 489 39.17 26.05 -8.34
CA LEU A 489 39.30 26.03 -9.80
C LEU A 489 39.64 27.40 -10.41
N ASP A 490 39.18 28.50 -9.80
CA ASP A 490 39.50 29.87 -10.26
C ASP A 490 40.92 30.32 -9.86
N ARG A 491 41.55 29.66 -8.89
CA ARG A 491 42.94 29.98 -8.48
C ARG A 491 44.00 29.27 -9.32
N ILE A 492 43.62 28.19 -10.00
CA ILE A 492 44.56 27.40 -10.81
C ILE A 492 44.62 27.97 -12.24
N SER A 493 43.54 28.57 -12.74
CA SER A 493 43.49 29.17 -14.09
C SER A 493 44.23 30.51 -14.18
N SER A 494 44.45 31.23 -13.07
CA SER A 494 45.11 32.54 -13.08
C SER A 494 46.64 32.49 -12.96
N ILE A 495 47.24 31.30 -12.81
CA ILE A 495 48.69 31.14 -12.56
C ILE A 495 49.49 30.70 -13.79
N SER A 496 48.84 30.47 -14.94
CA SER A 496 49.52 30.08 -16.18
C SER A 496 49.70 31.21 -17.20
N LYS A 497 49.73 32.47 -16.74
CA LYS A 497 49.99 33.63 -17.61
C LYS A 497 50.85 34.68 -16.89
N SER A 498 52.12 34.33 -16.71
CA SER A 498 53.24 35.27 -16.57
C SER A 498 54.50 34.60 -17.07
#